data_AF-A0AAD9HAG9-F1
#
_entry.id   AF-A0AAD9HAG9-F1
#
_cell.length_a   1.000
_cell.length_b   1.000
_cell.length_c   1.000
_cell.angle_alpha   90.00
_cell.angle_beta   90.00
_cell.angle_gamma   90.00
#
_symmetry.space_group_name_H-M   'P 1'
#
loop_
_entity.id
_entity.type
_entity.pdbx_description
1 polymer ?
#
loop_
_entity_poly.entity_id
_entity_poly.type
_entity_poly.pdbx_seq_one_letter_code
_entity_poly.pdbx_strand_id
1 'polypeptide(L)'
;MDTQRDPPQPRTRDRTNENFEKARENIMWRCDEISRRYQADVYIVLRLKHKHYEYSSIDAPSWPLSKADMERVYPVPIQRTPASFIRRRSRLTKAQPDPMRSTSSAGEEKV
;
A
#
# COMPACT_ATOMS: atom_id res chain seq x y z
N MET A 1 -43.62 4.52 -34.54
CA MET A 1 -42.21 4.92 -34.37
C MET A 1 -41.98 5.01 -32.89
N ASP A 2 -41.66 3.87 -32.29
CA ASP A 2 -41.61 3.68 -30.85
C ASP A 2 -40.22 4.10 -30.34
N THR A 3 -40.18 5.22 -29.64
CA THR A 3 -38.98 5.75 -28.99
C THR A 3 -38.62 4.84 -27.82
N GLN A 4 -37.70 3.90 -28.06
CA GLN A 4 -37.09 3.09 -27.02
C GLN A 4 -36.33 4.00 -26.04
N ARG A 5 -36.90 4.22 -24.84
CA ARG A 5 -36.18 4.86 -23.73
C ARG A 5 -35.25 3.82 -23.12
N ASP A 6 -33.95 4.03 -23.27
CA ASP A 6 -32.93 3.32 -22.49
C ASP A 6 -33.24 3.42 -20.99
N PRO A 7 -33.15 2.33 -20.22
CA PRO A 7 -33.34 2.38 -18.78
C PRO A 7 -32.22 3.23 -18.14
N PRO A 8 -32.53 4.01 -17.09
CA PRO A 8 -31.53 4.80 -16.40
C PRO A 8 -30.47 3.86 -15.79
N GLN A 9 -29.23 4.00 -16.28
CA GLN A 9 -28.08 3.27 -15.74
C GLN A 9 -27.98 3.51 -14.22
N PRO A 10 -27.74 2.48 -13.40
CA PRO A 10 -27.63 2.63 -11.96
C PRO A 10 -26.45 3.55 -11.65
N ARG A 11 -26.74 4.70 -11.03
CA ARG A 11 -25.74 5.64 -10.54
C ARG A 11 -24.89 4.93 -9.49
N THR A 12 -23.70 4.49 -9.88
CA THR A 12 -22.71 3.97 -8.95
C THR A 12 -22.48 5.01 -7.85
N ARG A 13 -22.88 4.69 -6.62
CA ARG A 13 -22.63 5.54 -5.45
C ARG A 13 -21.14 5.89 -5.40
N ASP A 14 -20.84 7.16 -5.18
CA ASP A 14 -19.48 7.68 -5.10
C ASP A 14 -18.82 7.22 -3.78
N ARG A 15 -18.39 5.96 -3.75
CA ARG A 15 -17.79 5.29 -2.57
C ARG A 15 -16.36 5.77 -2.28
N THR A 16 -15.87 6.77 -3.00
CA THR A 16 -14.50 7.30 -2.90
C THR A 16 -14.17 7.75 -1.47
N ASN A 17 -15.14 8.36 -0.77
CA ASN A 17 -14.94 8.82 0.60
C ASN A 17 -14.94 7.66 1.62
N GLU A 18 -15.88 6.71 1.48
CA GLU A 18 -15.92 5.50 2.34
C GLU A 18 -14.64 4.66 2.19
N ASN A 19 -14.13 4.55 0.96
CA ASN A 19 -12.88 3.86 0.68
C ASN A 19 -11.69 4.58 1.32
N PHE A 20 -11.67 5.92 1.32
CA PHE A 20 -10.61 6.68 1.98
C PHE A 20 -10.62 6.49 3.49
N GLU A 21 -11.78 6.62 4.14
CA GLU A 21 -11.88 6.44 5.60
C GLU A 21 -11.39 5.04 6.00
N LYS A 22 -11.83 3.99 5.27
CA LYS A 22 -11.34 2.63 5.49
C LYS A 22 -9.83 2.50 5.26
N ALA A 23 -9.29 3.13 4.21
CA ALA A 23 -7.87 3.09 3.93
C ALA A 23 -7.06 3.82 5.02
N ARG A 24 -7.57 4.95 5.52
CA ARG A 24 -6.99 5.73 6.61
C ARG A 24 -6.91 4.91 7.89
N GLU A 25 -8.04 4.33 8.31
CA GLU A 25 -8.08 3.49 9.52
C GLU A 25 -7.15 2.28 9.39
N ASN A 26 -7.16 1.61 8.23
CA ASN A 26 -6.29 0.47 8.00
C ASN A 26 -4.80 0.83 8.08
N ILE A 27 -4.35 1.95 7.48
CA ILE A 27 -2.94 2.32 7.55
C ILE A 27 -2.53 2.72 8.97
N MET A 28 -3.39 3.46 9.69
CA MET A 28 -3.14 3.82 11.09
C MET A 28 -3.04 2.57 11.97
N TRP A 29 -3.96 1.62 11.83
CA TRP A 29 -3.91 0.34 12.53
C TRP A 29 -2.62 -0.44 12.23
N ARG A 30 -2.17 -0.46 10.97
CA ARG A 30 -0.90 -1.11 10.59
C ARG A 30 0.31 -0.42 11.20
N CYS A 31 0.31 0.91 11.27
CA CYS A 31 1.36 1.68 11.93
C CYS A 31 1.43 1.36 13.43
N ASP A 32 0.27 1.25 14.08
CA ASP A 32 0.18 0.84 15.48
C ASP A 32 0.66 -0.59 15.73
N GLU A 33 0.30 -1.52 14.85
CA GLU A 33 0.80 -2.90 14.88
C GLU A 33 2.33 -2.96 14.75
N ILE A 34 2.92 -2.12 13.88
CA ILE A 34 4.38 -2.01 13.75
C ILE A 34 5.00 -1.45 15.03
N SER A 35 4.43 -0.39 15.57
CA SER A 35 4.89 0.22 16.83
C SER A 35 4.92 -0.81 17.95
N ARG A 36 3.80 -1.51 18.19
CA ARG A 36 3.69 -2.52 19.25
C ARG A 36 4.61 -3.73 19.04
N ARG A 37 4.74 -4.22 17.81
CA ARG A 37 5.53 -5.44 17.53
C ARG A 37 7.03 -5.22 17.55
N TYR A 38 7.47 -4.09 17.03
CA TYR A 38 8.88 -3.83 16.81
C TYR A 38 9.44 -2.75 17.74
N GLN A 39 8.61 -2.21 18.64
CA GLN A 39 8.97 -1.09 19.51
C GLN A 39 9.54 0.08 18.71
N ALA A 40 8.96 0.28 17.52
CA ALA A 40 9.39 1.30 16.59
C ALA A 40 8.52 2.54 16.75
N ASP A 41 9.14 3.71 16.80
CA ASP A 41 8.39 4.94 16.83
C ASP A 41 7.91 5.32 15.43
N VAL A 42 6.60 5.53 15.30
CA VAL A 42 5.93 5.78 14.03
C VAL A 42 5.17 7.09 14.09
N TYR A 43 5.37 7.89 13.04
CA TYR A 43 4.60 9.10 12.81
C TYR A 43 4.10 9.13 11.38
N ILE A 44 2.80 9.36 11.19
CA ILE A 44 2.21 9.54 9.86
C ILE A 44 1.24 10.73 9.85
N VAL A 45 1.29 11.48 8.74
CA VAL A 45 0.29 12.51 8.42
C VAL A 45 -0.31 12.22 7.07
N LEU A 46 -1.63 12.16 7.02
CA LEU A 46 -2.42 12.03 5.80
C LEU A 46 -3.14 13.34 5.54
N ARG A 47 -2.95 13.88 4.35
CA ARG A 47 -3.65 15.09 3.90
C ARG A 47 -4.61 14.74 2.77
N LEU A 48 -5.90 14.96 2.98
CA LEU A 48 -6.92 14.86 1.95
C LEU A 48 -7.64 16.20 1.81
N LYS A 49 -7.49 16.84 0.64
CA LYS A 49 -8.01 18.18 0.37
C LYS A 49 -7.51 19.18 1.43
N HIS A 50 -8.38 19.60 2.34
CA HIS A 50 -8.08 20.57 3.41
C HIS A 50 -8.05 19.94 4.81
N LYS A 51 -8.19 18.61 4.92
CA LYS A 51 -8.17 17.89 6.19
C LYS A 51 -6.83 17.19 6.39
N HIS A 52 -6.33 17.28 7.62
CA HIS A 52 -5.14 16.58 8.08
C HIS A 52 -5.57 15.53 9.10
N TYR A 53 -5.00 14.34 8.95
CA TYR A 53 -5.19 13.23 9.87
C TYR A 53 -3.81 12.77 10.31
N GLU A 54 -3.62 12.67 11.61
CA GLU A 54 -2.32 12.40 12.21
C GLU A 54 -2.42 11.17 13.11
N TYR A 55 -1.37 10.35 13.07
CA TYR A 55 -1.14 9.30 14.05
C TYR A 55 0.30 9.40 14.51
N SER A 56 0.47 9.39 15.83
CA SER A 56 1.75 9.34 16.50
C SER A 56 1.75 8.20 17.50
N SER A 57 2.78 7.35 17.48
CA SER A 57 2.99 6.34 18.51
C SER A 57 3.54 6.92 19.82
N ILE A 58 4.19 8.09 19.76
CA ILE A 58 4.73 8.79 20.92
C ILE A 58 3.86 10.02 21.18
N ASP A 59 3.38 10.14 22.41
CA ASP A 59 2.76 11.36 22.91
C ASP A 59 3.84 12.34 23.42
N ALA A 60 4.63 12.87 22.49
CA ALA A 60 5.68 13.85 22.80
C ALA A 60 5.59 15.05 21.83
N PRO A 61 5.63 16.29 22.34
CA PRO A 61 5.46 17.48 21.50
C PRO A 61 6.65 17.74 20.56
N SER A 62 7.81 17.13 20.82
CA SER A 62 9.00 17.18 19.97
C SER A 62 9.06 16.09 18.91
N TRP A 63 8.01 15.25 18.85
CA TRP A 63 7.89 14.16 17.88
C TRP A 63 6.82 14.51 16.84
N PRO A 64 7.08 14.34 15.53
CA PRO A 64 8.31 13.85 14.92
C PRO A 64 9.42 14.90 14.95
N LEU A 65 10.66 14.44 14.86
CA LEU A 65 11.82 15.32 14.71
C LEU A 65 11.66 16.23 13.49
N SER A 66 12.13 17.47 13.60
CA SER A 66 12.20 18.35 12.44
C SER A 66 13.17 17.78 11.40
N LYS A 67 13.05 18.23 10.14
CA LYS A 67 13.99 17.80 9.09
C LYS A 67 15.46 18.10 9.48
N ALA A 68 15.70 19.26 10.08
CA ALA A 68 17.04 19.65 10.54
C ALA A 68 17.57 18.73 11.65
N ASP A 69 16.69 18.24 12.52
CA ASP A 69 17.06 17.30 13.57
C ASP A 69 17.29 15.89 13.03
N MET A 70 16.50 15.46 12.03
CA MET A 70 16.70 14.17 11.36
C MET A 70 18.08 14.05 10.68
N GLU A 71 18.64 15.15 10.17
CA GLU A 71 19.98 15.19 9.57
C GLU A 71 21.10 14.96 10.60
N ARG A 72 20.81 15.13 11.90
CA ARG A 72 21.76 14.92 13.01
C ARG A 72 21.68 13.52 13.60
N VAL A 73 20.67 12.73 13.22
CA VAL A 73 20.47 11.36 13.70
C VAL A 73 21.25 10.38 12.82
N TYR A 74 21.97 9.43 13.44
CA TYR A 74 22.66 8.36 12.74
C TYR A 74 22.02 6.99 13.03
N PRO A 75 21.74 6.17 12.00
CA PRO A 75 21.92 6.46 10.59
C PRO A 75 20.91 7.49 10.06
N VAL A 76 21.31 8.24 9.04
CA VAL A 76 20.44 9.24 8.39
C VAL A 76 19.18 8.53 7.86
N PRO A 77 17.98 9.03 8.18
CA PRO A 77 16.73 8.40 7.74
C PRO A 77 16.63 8.29 6.21
N ILE A 78 16.21 7.13 5.72
CA ILE A 78 16.02 6.90 4.27
C ILE A 78 14.64 7.41 3.86
N GLN A 79 14.60 8.51 3.11
CA GLN A 79 13.35 9.02 2.55
C GLN A 79 12.85 8.13 1.40
N ARG A 80 11.57 7.74 1.46
CA ARG A 80 10.89 7.02 0.38
C ARG A 80 9.81 7.91 -0.24
N THR A 81 9.83 8.01 -1.56
CA THR A 81 8.83 8.73 -2.36
C THR A 81 8.01 7.75 -3.20
N PRO A 82 6.87 8.13 -3.79
CA PRO A 82 6.09 7.23 -4.66
C PRO A 82 6.93 6.55 -5.77
N ALA A 83 7.91 7.27 -6.33
CA ALA A 83 8.86 6.72 -7.32
C ALA A 83 9.68 5.53 -6.80
N SER A 84 9.93 5.47 -5.49
CA SER A 84 10.63 4.37 -4.83
C SER A 84 9.84 3.05 -4.88
N PHE A 85 8.53 3.11 -5.06
CA PHE A 85 7.64 1.94 -5.11
C PHE A 85 7.39 1.45 -6.54
N ILE A 86 7.40 2.35 -7.53
CA ILE A 86 7.23 2.01 -8.95
C ILE A 86 8.33 1.05 -9.42
N ARG A 87 9.59 1.29 -9.05
CA ARG A 87 10.74 0.43 -9.40
C ARG A 87 10.68 -0.98 -8.80
N ARG A 88 9.90 -1.22 -7.74
CA ARG A 88 9.70 -2.56 -7.19
C ARG A 88 8.71 -3.38 -8.01
N ARG A 89 7.67 -2.74 -8.55
CA ARG A 89 6.65 -3.44 -9.35
C ARG A 89 7.22 -3.99 -10.66
N SER A 90 8.11 -3.25 -11.32
CA SER A 90 8.73 -3.70 -12.57
C SER A 90 9.74 -4.84 -12.42
N ARG A 91 10.30 -5.03 -11.21
CA ARG A 91 11.21 -6.16 -10.93
C ARG A 91 10.46 -7.44 -10.58
N LEU A 92 9.27 -7.34 -10.00
CA LEU A 92 8.42 -8.51 -9.75
C LEU A 92 7.82 -9.09 -11.03
N THR A 93 7.59 -8.27 -12.06
CA THR A 93 7.07 -8.71 -13.37
C THR A 93 8.16 -9.23 -14.32
N LYS A 94 9.43 -9.27 -13.89
CA LYS A 94 10.56 -9.78 -14.68
C LYS A 94 11.17 -11.06 -14.11
N ALA A 95 10.42 -11.77 -13.25
CA ALA A 95 10.70 -13.18 -12.97
C ALA A 95 10.30 -13.99 -14.22
N GLN A 96 11.28 -14.66 -14.81
CA GLN A 96 11.19 -15.35 -16.10
C GLN A 96 10.11 -16.44 -16.15
N PRO A 97 9.59 -16.79 -17.35
CA PRO A 97 8.86 -18.03 -17.54
C PRO A 97 9.79 -19.21 -17.29
N ASP A 98 9.36 -20.15 -16.45
CA ASP A 98 10.03 -21.42 -16.21
C ASP A 98 10.35 -22.13 -17.55
N PRO A 99 11.60 -22.55 -17.81
CA PRO A 99 11.89 -23.41 -18.93
C PRO A 99 11.31 -24.81 -18.64
N MET A 100 10.25 -25.12 -19.36
CA MET A 100 9.82 -26.46 -19.78
C MET A 100 10.38 -27.65 -18.98
N ARG A 101 9.58 -28.19 -18.06
CA ARG A 101 9.71 -29.61 -17.70
C ARG A 101 8.76 -30.41 -18.57
N SER A 102 9.33 -30.95 -19.65
CA SER A 102 8.68 -31.82 -20.62
C SER A 102 7.99 -33.00 -19.96
N THR A 103 6.79 -33.28 -20.47
CA THR A 103 6.01 -34.50 -20.28
C THR A 103 6.82 -35.74 -20.63
N SER A 104 6.77 -36.77 -19.79
CA SER A 104 6.90 -38.17 -20.23
C SER A 104 6.02 -39.04 -19.34
N SER A 105 4.88 -39.42 -19.91
CA SER A 105 4.02 -40.53 -19.49
C SER A 105 3.95 -41.52 -20.66
N ALA A 106 3.77 -42.80 -20.30
CA ALA A 106 3.75 -44.03 -21.12
C ALA A 106 5.14 -44.70 -21.30
N GLY A 107 5.33 -45.99 -21.04
CA GLY A 107 4.36 -47.05 -20.82
C GLY A 107 4.96 -48.28 -20.14
N GLU A 108 4.03 -49.02 -19.55
CA GLU A 108 4.13 -50.36 -19.00
C GLU A 108 4.16 -51.39 -20.14
N GLU A 109 5.10 -52.34 -20.13
CA GLU A 109 4.94 -53.59 -20.88
C GLU A 109 5.68 -54.77 -20.21
N LYS A 110 4.95 -55.88 -20.08
CA LYS A 110 5.33 -57.18 -19.53
C LYS A 110 6.44 -57.86 -20.35
N VAL A 111 7.27 -58.70 -19.69
CA VAL A 111 7.37 -60.16 -19.92
C VAL A 111 7.79 -60.83 -18.60
#